data_AF-A0A5M3WSH2-F1
#
_entry.id   AF-A0A5M3WSH2-F1
#
_cell.length_a   1.000
_cell.length_b   1.000
_cell.length_c   1.000
_cell.angle_alpha   90.00
_cell.angle_beta   90.00
_cell.angle_gamma   90.00
#
_symmetry.space_group_name_H-M   'P 1'
#
loop_
_entity.id
_entity.type
_entity.pdbx_description
1 polymer ?
#
loop_
_entity_poly.entity_id
_entity_poly.type
_entity_poly.pdbx_seq_one_letter_code
_entity_poly.pdbx_strand_id
1 'polypeptide(L)'
;MSKTIINHVNLAEWATEYDSADVESRLAVIGADAVEQRIAIVRELVRLGGGQQPDLRPERLRRELDELDDVIEEYVERTLHRVARAATSEEYTVERKRLTAVFHELDGRLRHRRFLLGSRITMPDLRLWTLLVRYDLGYNPLVKISKLRLIDFPQLWAYARDLYQLPPFRDTTDFAAIARMAQAPPASPWRVLVEPYAGDWDSPHGREVIASHH
;
A
#
# COMPACT_ATOMS: atom_id res chain seq x y z
N MET A 1 23.19 6.13 24.18
CA MET A 1 22.76 7.09 23.15
C MET A 1 22.84 6.39 21.81
N SER A 2 21.74 5.78 21.36
CA SER A 2 21.71 4.93 20.18
C SER A 2 21.18 5.73 18.99
N LYS A 3 22.07 6.05 18.05
CA LYS A 3 21.73 6.40 16.67
C LYS A 3 21.90 5.14 15.83
N THR A 4 21.11 5.05 14.77
CA THR A 4 21.24 4.11 13.63
C THR A 4 20.52 2.78 13.79
N ILE A 5 19.30 2.69 13.22
CA ILE A 5 18.97 1.77 12.11
C ILE A 5 17.90 2.48 11.25
N ILE A 6 18.34 3.37 10.35
CA ILE A 6 17.62 3.69 9.12
C ILE A 6 18.54 3.15 8.04
N ASN A 7 18.28 1.94 7.55
CA ASN A 7 19.04 1.37 6.46
C ASN A 7 18.90 2.30 5.25
N HIS A 8 20.05 2.79 4.78
CA HIS A 8 20.21 3.57 3.58
C HIS A 8 19.71 2.76 2.37
N VAL A 9 18.56 3.17 1.83
CA VAL A 9 18.29 2.93 0.40
C VAL A 9 19.16 3.94 -0.34
N ASN A 10 20.23 3.45 -0.97
CA ASN A 10 21.12 4.27 -1.78
C ASN A 10 20.46 4.55 -3.13
N LEU A 11 19.73 5.66 -3.22
CA LEU A 11 19.03 6.12 -4.43
C LEU A 11 19.97 6.48 -5.59
N ALA A 12 21.29 6.58 -5.35
CA ALA A 12 22.27 7.02 -6.35
C ALA A 12 22.78 5.92 -7.29
N GLU A 13 22.65 4.64 -6.94
CA GLU A 13 23.12 3.52 -7.79
C GLU A 13 22.21 3.25 -8.99
N TRP A 14 21.01 3.84 -9.03
CA TRP A 14 20.00 3.58 -10.05
C TRP A 14 20.01 4.61 -11.20
N ALA A 15 21.08 5.42 -11.26
CA ALA A 15 21.13 6.68 -11.99
C ALA A 15 22.04 6.68 -13.24
N THR A 16 22.13 5.58 -13.98
CA THR A 16 22.89 5.55 -15.24
C THR A 16 22.15 4.81 -16.36
N GLU A 17 21.09 5.44 -16.87
CA GLU A 17 20.60 5.38 -18.27
C GLU A 17 19.26 6.12 -18.30
N TYR A 18 19.25 7.36 -18.81
CA TYR A 18 18.14 8.31 -18.58
C TYR A 18 17.54 8.87 -19.85
N ASP A 19 16.27 8.52 -20.06
CA ASP A 19 15.27 9.38 -20.71
C ASP A 19 13.85 9.03 -20.16
N SER A 20 13.45 9.64 -19.02
CA SER A 20 12.05 9.77 -18.54
C SER A 20 11.96 10.46 -17.16
N ALA A 21 12.18 11.77 -17.10
CA ALA A 21 12.23 12.52 -15.83
C ALA A 21 10.89 12.63 -15.06
N ASP A 22 9.73 12.48 -15.72
CA ASP A 22 8.42 12.69 -15.08
C ASP A 22 7.97 11.50 -14.21
N VAL A 23 8.22 10.27 -14.66
CA VAL A 23 7.76 9.06 -13.96
C VAL A 23 8.58 8.83 -12.69
N GLU A 24 9.90 9.00 -12.73
CA GLU A 24 10.75 8.83 -11.55
C GLU A 24 10.48 9.89 -10.47
N SER A 25 10.25 11.16 -10.86
CA SER A 25 9.84 12.19 -9.90
C SER A 25 8.52 11.81 -9.21
N ARG A 26 7.56 11.26 -9.96
CA ARG A 26 6.27 10.80 -9.42
C ARG A 26 6.42 9.55 -8.55
N LEU A 27 7.26 8.59 -8.94
CA LEU A 27 7.56 7.40 -8.13
C LEU A 27 8.31 7.73 -6.84
N ALA A 28 9.18 8.74 -6.85
CA ALA A 28 9.85 9.21 -5.64
C ALA A 28 8.86 9.89 -4.67
N VAL A 29 7.94 10.72 -5.20
CA VAL A 29 6.84 11.32 -4.43
C VAL A 29 5.92 10.25 -3.85
N ILE A 30 5.60 9.21 -4.63
CA ILE A 30 4.83 8.04 -4.18
C ILE A 30 5.40 7.44 -2.89
N GLY A 31 6.69 7.13 -2.88
CA GLY A 31 7.35 6.52 -1.72
C GLY A 31 7.39 7.44 -0.51
N ALA A 32 7.69 8.74 -0.73
CA ALA A 32 7.73 9.74 0.33
C ALA A 32 6.36 9.94 1.02
N ASP A 33 5.30 10.13 0.24
CA ASP A 33 3.94 10.33 0.76
C ASP A 33 3.46 9.12 1.59
N ALA A 34 3.82 7.90 1.18
CA ALA A 34 3.49 6.69 1.92
C ALA A 34 4.26 6.58 3.24
N VAL A 35 5.52 7.05 3.31
CA VAL A 35 6.28 7.12 4.57
C VAL A 35 5.67 8.17 5.50
N GLU A 36 5.37 9.36 4.99
CA GLU A 36 4.81 10.46 5.79
C GLU A 36 3.46 10.11 6.38
N GLN A 37 2.58 9.47 5.60
CA GLN A 37 1.28 9.03 6.11
C GLN A 37 1.43 7.99 7.23
N ARG A 38 2.35 7.03 7.11
CA ARG A 38 2.61 6.05 8.19
C ARG A 38 3.06 6.73 9.47
N ILE A 39 3.95 7.72 9.36
CA ILE A 39 4.40 8.51 10.51
C ILE A 39 3.21 9.26 11.14
N ALA A 40 2.34 9.85 10.33
CA ALA A 40 1.15 10.55 10.81
C ALA A 40 0.19 9.60 11.55
N ILE A 41 -0.07 8.40 11.00
CA ILE A 41 -0.89 7.36 11.63
C ILE A 41 -0.30 6.97 12.99
N VAL A 42 1.00 6.70 13.06
CA VAL A 42 1.68 6.33 14.32
C VAL A 42 1.55 7.45 15.36
N ARG A 43 1.76 8.71 14.97
CA ARG A 43 1.58 9.86 15.88
C ARG A 43 0.17 9.92 16.44
N GLU A 44 -0.83 9.66 15.60
CA GLU A 44 -2.22 9.70 16.02
C GLU A 44 -2.60 8.51 16.93
N LEU A 45 -2.06 7.32 16.66
CA LEU A 45 -2.16 6.19 17.57
C LEU A 45 -1.56 6.50 18.95
N VAL A 46 -0.39 7.14 19.00
CA VAL A 46 0.24 7.58 20.26
C VAL A 46 -0.65 8.59 20.99
N ARG A 47 -1.22 9.56 20.26
CA ARG A 47 -2.12 10.57 20.84
C ARG A 47 -3.34 9.94 21.49
N LEU A 48 -4.01 9.01 20.79
CA LEU A 48 -5.19 8.31 21.30
C LEU A 48 -4.85 7.36 22.46
N GLY A 49 -3.64 6.81 22.48
CA GLY A 49 -3.11 5.99 23.58
C GLY A 49 -2.63 6.78 24.81
N GLY A 50 -2.96 8.07 24.93
CA GLY A 50 -2.53 8.89 26.07
C GLY A 50 -1.01 9.11 26.12
N GLY A 51 -0.33 9.09 24.97
CA GLY A 51 1.12 9.22 24.86
C GLY A 51 1.89 7.90 24.89
N GLN A 52 1.22 6.75 25.04
CA GLN A 52 1.86 5.45 24.96
C GLN A 52 2.13 5.02 23.52
N GLN A 53 3.30 4.45 23.28
CA GLN A 53 3.65 3.90 21.96
C GLN A 53 2.84 2.63 21.68
N PRO A 54 2.15 2.52 20.53
CA PRO A 54 1.49 1.29 20.15
C PRO A 54 2.52 0.19 19.89
N ASP A 55 2.26 -1.01 20.39
CA ASP A 55 3.08 -2.19 20.11
C ASP A 55 2.78 -2.74 18.70
N LEU A 56 3.40 -2.12 17.69
CA LEU A 56 3.24 -2.47 16.27
C LEU A 56 4.20 -3.57 15.82
N ARG A 57 5.20 -3.93 16.63
CA ARG A 57 6.18 -5.00 16.38
C ARG A 57 6.38 -5.86 17.64
N PRO A 58 5.35 -6.57 18.11
CA PRO A 58 5.48 -7.42 19.29
C PRO A 58 6.50 -8.53 19.04
N GLU A 59 7.45 -8.71 19.97
CA GLU A 59 8.56 -9.67 19.82
C GLU A 59 8.07 -11.10 19.54
N ARG A 60 6.95 -11.50 20.16
CA ARG A 60 6.34 -12.83 19.95
C ARG A 60 5.93 -13.11 18.50
N LEU A 61 5.75 -12.08 17.67
CA LEU A 61 5.37 -12.18 16.27
C LEU A 61 6.52 -11.81 15.31
N ARG A 62 7.75 -11.63 15.81
CA ARG A 62 8.87 -11.10 15.00
C ARG A 62 9.04 -11.80 13.65
N ARG A 63 9.01 -13.13 13.65
CA ARG A 63 9.14 -13.91 12.41
C ARG A 63 8.00 -13.64 11.42
N GLU A 64 6.76 -13.63 11.89
CA GLU A 64 5.59 -13.40 11.03
C GLU A 64 5.52 -11.95 10.52
N LEU A 65 6.02 -11.00 11.32
CA LEU A 65 6.18 -9.60 10.92
C LEU A 65 7.20 -9.46 9.80
N ASP A 66 8.37 -10.09 9.96
CA ASP A 66 9.45 -10.02 8.96
C ASP A 66 9.01 -10.68 7.64
N GLU A 67 8.35 -11.85 7.70
CA GLU A 67 7.81 -12.54 6.51
C GLU A 67 6.76 -11.69 5.76
N LEU A 68 5.86 -11.00 6.49
CA LEU A 68 4.87 -10.12 5.86
C LEU A 68 5.46 -8.80 5.35
N ASP A 69 6.41 -8.22 6.07
CA ASP A 69 7.12 -7.01 5.63
C ASP A 69 7.83 -7.29 4.30
N ASP A 70 8.50 -8.44 4.18
CA ASP A 70 9.15 -8.88 2.94
C ASP A 70 8.15 -9.04 1.81
N VAL A 71 6.98 -9.64 2.08
CA VAL A 71 5.93 -9.80 1.06
C VAL A 71 5.43 -8.44 0.57
N ILE A 72 5.16 -7.51 1.49
CA ILE A 72 4.63 -6.19 1.13
C ILE A 72 5.71 -5.38 0.40
N GLU A 73 6.95 -5.38 0.86
CA GLU A 73 8.01 -4.62 0.18
C GLU A 73 8.33 -5.21 -1.20
N GLU A 74 8.60 -6.52 -1.28
CA GLU A 74 9.04 -7.19 -2.51
C GLU A 74 7.95 -7.24 -3.57
N TYR A 75 6.73 -7.65 -3.17
CA TYR A 75 5.70 -7.93 -4.17
C TYR A 75 4.78 -6.77 -4.45
N VAL A 76 4.73 -5.78 -3.55
CA VAL A 76 3.87 -4.62 -3.76
C VAL A 76 4.69 -3.42 -4.17
N GLU A 77 5.49 -2.86 -3.26
CA GLU A 77 6.18 -1.59 -3.51
C GLU A 77 7.13 -1.73 -4.69
N ARG A 78 8.01 -2.75 -4.69
CA ARG A 78 8.94 -2.97 -5.82
C ARG A 78 8.22 -3.32 -7.11
N THR A 79 7.10 -4.05 -7.07
CA THR A 79 6.33 -4.37 -8.28
C THR A 79 5.72 -3.12 -8.91
N LEU A 80 5.29 -2.11 -8.13
CA LEU A 80 4.84 -0.84 -8.69
C LEU A 80 5.94 -0.16 -9.51
N HIS A 81 7.16 -0.13 -8.99
CA HIS A 81 8.31 0.39 -9.71
C HIS A 81 8.62 -0.45 -10.97
N ARG A 82 8.58 -1.78 -10.88
CA ARG A 82 8.82 -2.67 -12.02
C ARG A 82 7.76 -2.51 -13.12
N VAL A 83 6.48 -2.38 -12.77
CA VAL A 83 5.39 -2.09 -13.73
C VAL A 83 5.60 -0.72 -14.39
N ALA A 84 6.02 0.29 -13.62
CA ALA A 84 6.30 1.61 -14.15
C ALA A 84 7.45 1.57 -15.18
N ARG A 85 8.52 0.83 -14.88
CA ARG A 85 9.76 0.76 -15.68
C ARG A 85 9.77 -0.31 -16.78
N ALA A 86 8.75 -1.15 -16.86
CA ALA A 86 8.69 -2.19 -17.89
C ALA A 86 8.85 -1.59 -19.30
N ALA A 87 9.86 -2.07 -20.03
CA ALA A 87 10.21 -1.59 -21.37
C ALA A 87 9.50 -2.38 -22.46
N THR A 88 9.04 -3.60 -22.15
CA THR A 88 8.33 -4.48 -23.06
C THR A 88 6.91 -4.81 -22.57
N SER A 89 6.03 -5.16 -23.50
CA SER A 89 4.67 -5.63 -23.17
C SER A 89 4.69 -6.91 -22.32
N GLU A 90 5.70 -7.77 -22.49
CA GLU A 90 5.83 -9.03 -21.73
C GLU A 90 6.22 -8.77 -20.28
N GLU A 91 7.29 -8.00 -20.05
CA GLU A 91 7.70 -7.59 -18.69
C GLU A 91 6.57 -6.88 -17.96
N TYR A 92 5.93 -5.93 -18.63
CA TYR A 92 4.78 -5.22 -18.09
C TYR A 92 3.65 -6.18 -17.68
N THR A 93 3.33 -7.16 -18.53
CA THR A 93 2.29 -8.16 -18.29
C THR A 93 2.63 -9.07 -17.12
N VAL A 94 3.89 -9.48 -16.99
CA VAL A 94 4.36 -10.31 -15.86
C VAL A 94 4.26 -9.54 -14.55
N GLU A 95 4.82 -8.33 -14.50
CA GLU A 95 4.91 -7.56 -13.26
C GLU A 95 3.52 -7.14 -12.75
N ARG A 96 2.62 -6.69 -13.64
CA ARG A 96 1.26 -6.33 -13.23
C ARG A 96 0.47 -7.53 -12.70
N LYS A 97 0.69 -8.72 -13.27
CA LYS A 97 0.02 -9.95 -12.84
C LYS A 97 0.50 -10.38 -11.46
N ARG A 98 1.78 -10.18 -11.14
CA ARG A 98 2.33 -10.42 -9.80
C ARG A 98 1.61 -9.60 -8.74
N LEU A 99 1.40 -8.30 -8.98
CA LEU A 99 0.68 -7.46 -8.01
C LEU A 99 -0.74 -7.98 -7.75
N THR A 100 -1.49 -8.29 -8.81
CA THR A 100 -2.86 -8.81 -8.64
C THR A 100 -2.90 -10.19 -7.99
N ALA A 101 -1.88 -11.03 -8.21
CA ALA A 101 -1.77 -12.32 -7.54
C ALA A 101 -1.59 -12.16 -6.03
N VAL A 102 -0.76 -11.21 -5.60
CA VAL A 102 -0.58 -10.88 -4.17
C VAL A 102 -1.85 -10.33 -3.55
N PHE A 103 -2.63 -9.53 -4.28
CA PHE A 103 -3.94 -9.07 -3.78
C PHE A 103 -4.90 -10.24 -3.56
N HIS A 104 -4.91 -11.24 -4.45
CA HIS A 104 -5.69 -12.47 -4.23
C HIS A 104 -5.21 -13.26 -3.02
N GLU A 105 -3.91 -13.36 -2.79
CA GLU A 105 -3.36 -14.04 -1.61
C GLU A 105 -3.75 -13.32 -0.31
N LEU A 106 -3.59 -11.99 -0.26
CA LEU A 106 -3.98 -11.18 0.89
C LEU A 106 -5.49 -11.21 1.13
N ASP A 107 -6.31 -11.15 0.08
CA ASP A 107 -7.77 -11.32 0.16
C ASP A 107 -8.14 -12.67 0.78
N GLY A 108 -7.49 -13.75 0.33
CA GLY A 108 -7.63 -15.08 0.91
C GLY A 108 -7.23 -15.12 2.39
N ARG A 109 -6.08 -14.53 2.74
CA ARG A 109 -5.57 -14.47 4.12
C ARG A 109 -6.53 -13.75 5.08
N LEU A 110 -7.19 -12.69 4.59
CA LEU A 110 -8.07 -11.80 5.35
C LEU A 110 -9.50 -12.32 5.54
N ARG A 111 -9.83 -13.50 4.98
CA ARG A 111 -11.12 -14.18 5.19
C ARG A 111 -11.41 -14.51 6.64
N HIS A 112 -10.37 -14.85 7.41
CA HIS A 112 -10.49 -15.36 8.78
C HIS A 112 -9.70 -14.54 9.80
N ARG A 113 -9.08 -13.44 9.38
CA ARG A 113 -8.27 -12.59 10.25
C ARG A 113 -8.71 -11.16 10.04
N ARG A 114 -9.01 -10.43 11.13
CA ARG A 114 -9.41 -9.03 11.02
C ARG A 114 -8.29 -8.18 10.41
N PHE A 115 -7.06 -8.36 10.88
CA PHE A 115 -5.82 -7.75 10.39
C PHE A 115 -4.80 -8.81 9.97
N LEU A 116 -3.68 -8.43 9.37
CA LEU A 116 -2.75 -9.37 8.73
C LEU A 116 -2.19 -10.44 9.68
N LEU A 117 -2.03 -10.12 10.97
CA LEU A 117 -1.53 -11.01 12.02
C LEU A 117 -2.55 -11.29 13.14
N GLY A 118 -3.85 -11.13 12.86
CA GLY A 118 -4.92 -11.49 13.80
C GLY A 118 -5.86 -10.34 14.13
N SER A 119 -6.02 -10.03 15.42
CA SER A 119 -7.01 -9.06 15.93
C SER A 119 -6.46 -7.67 16.22
N ARG A 120 -5.14 -7.46 16.10
CA ARG A 120 -4.48 -6.17 16.35
C ARG A 120 -3.74 -5.68 15.11
N ILE A 121 -3.68 -4.36 14.96
CA ILE A 121 -2.90 -3.67 13.93
C ILE A 121 -1.41 -3.81 14.25
N THR A 122 -0.62 -4.11 13.24
CA THR A 122 0.84 -4.26 13.29
C THR A 122 1.52 -3.47 12.18
N MET A 123 2.85 -3.41 12.17
CA MET A 123 3.61 -2.65 11.15
C MET A 123 3.26 -3.05 9.69
N PRO A 124 3.10 -4.34 9.35
CA PRO A 124 2.63 -4.75 8.03
C PRO A 124 1.28 -4.12 7.63
N ASP A 125 0.35 -3.94 8.57
CA ASP A 125 -0.94 -3.32 8.26
C ASP A 125 -0.78 -1.86 7.85
N LEU A 126 0.14 -1.13 8.50
CA LEU A 126 0.45 0.26 8.14
C LEU A 126 1.13 0.36 6.77
N ARG A 127 1.99 -0.60 6.42
CA ARG A 127 2.63 -0.64 5.08
C ARG A 127 1.62 -0.95 3.99
N LEU A 128 0.79 -1.97 4.21
CA LEU A 128 -0.24 -2.35 3.25
C LEU A 128 -1.28 -1.24 3.10
N TRP A 129 -1.68 -0.58 4.19
CA TRP A 129 -2.62 0.53 4.16
C TRP A 129 -2.26 1.62 3.14
N THR A 130 -1.01 2.10 3.16
CA THR A 130 -0.59 3.22 2.31
C THR A 130 -0.59 2.87 0.83
N LEU A 131 -0.44 1.59 0.50
CA LEU A 131 -0.74 1.07 -0.81
C LEU A 131 -2.24 1.12 -1.12
N LEU A 132 -3.05 0.45 -0.30
CA LEU A 132 -4.47 0.19 -0.62
C LEU A 132 -5.26 1.49 -0.80
N VAL A 133 -5.03 2.47 0.07
CA VAL A 133 -5.72 3.78 0.00
C VAL A 133 -5.38 4.57 -1.27
N ARG A 134 -4.22 4.29 -1.88
CA ARG A 134 -3.74 4.94 -3.11
C ARG A 134 -3.99 4.13 -4.36
N TYR A 135 -4.33 2.85 -4.24
CA TYR A 135 -4.34 1.94 -5.39
C TYR A 135 -5.29 2.42 -6.49
N ASP A 136 -6.59 2.55 -6.21
CA ASP A 136 -7.59 2.84 -7.25
C ASP A 136 -7.59 4.31 -7.71
N LEU A 137 -7.21 5.25 -6.84
CA LEU A 137 -7.22 6.68 -7.15
C LEU A 137 -5.88 7.20 -7.69
N GLY A 138 -4.75 6.58 -7.33
CA GLY A 138 -3.41 7.08 -7.62
C GLY A 138 -2.56 6.10 -8.40
N TYR A 139 -2.14 4.99 -7.78
CA TYR A 139 -1.13 4.10 -8.37
C TYR A 139 -1.62 3.35 -9.61
N ASN A 140 -2.80 2.75 -9.54
CA ASN A 140 -3.37 1.98 -10.64
C ASN A 140 -3.57 2.84 -11.89
N PRO A 141 -4.21 4.04 -11.83
CA PRO A 141 -4.28 4.92 -12.99
C PRO A 141 -2.93 5.55 -13.37
N LEU A 142 -1.98 5.74 -12.46
CA LEU A 142 -0.66 6.30 -12.81
C LEU A 142 0.19 5.32 -13.62
N VAL A 143 0.38 4.09 -13.13
CA VAL A 143 1.29 3.11 -13.75
C VAL A 143 0.56 2.03 -14.58
N LYS A 144 -0.77 2.10 -14.65
CA LYS A 144 -1.67 1.26 -15.46
C LYS A 144 -1.61 -0.22 -15.08
N ILE A 145 -1.96 -0.57 -13.85
CA ILE A 145 -1.71 -1.92 -13.30
C ILE A 145 -2.80 -2.92 -13.69
N SER A 146 -4.06 -2.61 -13.43
CA SER A 146 -5.16 -3.57 -13.56
C SER A 146 -6.49 -2.90 -13.82
N LYS A 147 -7.37 -3.63 -14.53
CA LYS A 147 -8.80 -3.31 -14.58
C LYS A 147 -9.53 -3.77 -13.30
N LEU A 148 -8.90 -4.65 -12.52
CA LEU A 148 -9.37 -5.03 -11.20
C LEU A 148 -9.12 -3.87 -10.23
N ARG A 149 -10.19 -3.45 -9.58
CA ARG A 149 -10.22 -2.43 -8.54
C ARG A 149 -10.09 -3.10 -7.18
N LEU A 150 -9.84 -2.31 -6.15
CA LEU A 150 -9.79 -2.83 -4.78
C LEU A 150 -11.11 -3.51 -4.38
N ILE A 151 -12.25 -2.99 -4.85
CA ILE A 151 -13.58 -3.57 -4.58
C ILE A 151 -13.79 -4.97 -5.17
N ASP A 152 -12.98 -5.37 -6.16
CA ASP A 152 -13.03 -6.70 -6.76
C ASP A 152 -12.33 -7.75 -5.88
N PHE A 153 -11.70 -7.33 -4.77
CA PHE A 153 -11.12 -8.15 -3.71
C PHE A 153 -11.90 -7.93 -2.40
N PRO A 154 -12.99 -8.69 -2.14
CA PRO A 154 -13.99 -8.31 -1.14
C PRO A 154 -13.46 -8.26 0.31
N GLN A 155 -12.56 -9.17 0.69
CA GLN A 155 -11.97 -9.19 2.03
C GLN A 155 -10.92 -8.10 2.19
N LEU A 156 -10.10 -7.90 1.15
CA LEU A 156 -9.11 -6.83 1.13
C LEU A 156 -9.76 -5.44 1.13
N TRP A 157 -10.87 -5.27 0.42
CA TRP A 157 -11.65 -4.04 0.41
C TRP A 157 -12.33 -3.78 1.76
N ALA A 158 -12.95 -4.81 2.35
CA ALA A 158 -13.48 -4.70 3.71
C ALA A 158 -12.37 -4.35 4.72
N TYR A 159 -11.19 -4.96 4.60
CA TYR A 159 -10.03 -4.68 5.45
C TYR A 159 -9.56 -3.25 5.33
N ALA A 160 -9.44 -2.74 4.10
CA ALA A 160 -9.05 -1.36 3.86
C ALA A 160 -10.06 -0.38 4.46
N ARG A 161 -11.36 -0.65 4.35
CA ARG A 161 -12.42 0.17 4.98
C ARG A 161 -12.40 0.11 6.50
N ASP A 162 -12.17 -1.07 7.10
CA ASP A 162 -12.02 -1.22 8.56
C ASP A 162 -10.87 -0.36 9.08
N LEU A 163 -9.72 -0.36 8.39
CA LEU A 163 -8.61 0.54 8.71
C LEU A 163 -9.01 2.01 8.51
N TYR A 164 -9.54 2.39 7.35
CA TYR A 164 -9.91 3.77 7.03
C TYR A 164 -10.87 4.36 8.06
N GLN A 165 -11.84 3.59 8.56
CA GLN A 165 -12.86 4.08 9.47
C GLN A 165 -12.33 4.32 10.90
N LEU A 166 -11.09 3.92 11.20
CA LEU A 166 -10.39 4.31 12.43
C LEU A 166 -9.82 5.74 12.30
N PRO A 167 -9.98 6.61 13.31
CA PRO A 167 -9.52 8.00 13.23
C PRO A 167 -8.06 8.20 12.77
N PRO A 168 -7.06 7.40 13.26
CA PRO A 168 -5.68 7.53 12.79
C PRO A 168 -5.46 7.42 11.29
N PHE A 169 -6.31 6.64 10.60
CA PHE A 169 -6.21 6.40 9.17
C PHE A 169 -7.09 7.37 8.39
N ARG A 170 -8.32 7.64 8.87
CA ARG A 170 -9.22 8.63 8.26
C ARG A 170 -8.58 10.01 8.20
N ASP A 171 -8.12 10.48 9.36
CA ASP A 171 -7.70 11.87 9.54
C ASP A 171 -6.36 12.16 8.85
N THR A 172 -5.65 11.12 8.44
CA THR A 172 -4.36 11.20 7.72
C THR A 172 -4.49 10.93 6.23
N THR A 173 -5.72 10.84 5.69
CA THR A 173 -5.97 10.52 4.28
C THR A 173 -6.56 11.72 3.53
N ASP A 174 -5.79 12.27 2.59
CA ASP A 174 -6.26 13.26 1.62
C ASP A 174 -6.47 12.60 0.25
N PHE A 175 -7.70 12.20 -0.05
CA PHE A 175 -8.06 11.62 -1.34
C PHE A 175 -7.86 12.58 -2.51
N ALA A 176 -7.99 13.90 -2.30
CA ALA A 176 -7.74 14.88 -3.35
C ALA A 176 -6.25 14.95 -3.69
N ALA A 177 -5.36 14.87 -2.69
CA ALA A 177 -3.93 14.73 -2.93
C ALA A 177 -3.58 13.45 -3.67
N ILE A 178 -4.16 12.32 -3.27
CA ILE A 178 -3.96 11.02 -3.94
C ILE A 178 -4.42 11.09 -5.40
N ALA A 179 -5.60 11.68 -5.67
CA ALA A 179 -6.12 11.79 -7.03
C ALA A 179 -5.25 12.66 -7.95
N ARG A 180 -4.54 13.67 -7.41
CA ARG A 180 -3.59 14.50 -8.21
C ARG A 180 -2.43 13.68 -8.77
N MET A 181 -2.13 12.52 -8.20
CA MET A 181 -1.10 11.61 -8.71
C MET A 181 -1.50 11.01 -10.07
N ALA A 182 -2.79 10.85 -10.34
CA ALA A 182 -3.33 9.98 -11.38
C ALA A 182 -3.20 10.47 -12.84
N GLN A 183 -2.47 11.55 -13.10
CA GLN A 183 -2.44 12.22 -14.40
C GLN A 183 -1.14 11.96 -15.17
N ALA A 184 -0.93 10.77 -15.72
CA ALA A 184 0.17 10.52 -16.64
C ALA A 184 -0.35 10.28 -18.07
N PRO A 185 0.27 10.90 -19.10
CA PRO A 185 0.02 10.50 -20.49
C PRO A 185 0.41 9.02 -20.68
N PRO A 186 -0.23 8.30 -21.62
CA PRO A 186 0.06 6.89 -21.82
C PRO A 186 1.52 6.69 -22.23
N ALA A 187 2.30 5.97 -21.42
CA ALA A 187 3.71 5.70 -21.71
C ALA A 187 3.90 4.85 -22.99
N SER A 188 2.91 4.02 -23.36
CA SER A 188 2.93 3.17 -24.56
C SER A 188 1.53 2.63 -24.88
N PRO A 189 1.20 2.35 -26.17
CA PRO A 189 -0.14 1.92 -26.59
C PRO A 189 -0.55 0.52 -26.09
N TRP A 190 0.41 -0.30 -25.66
CA TRP A 190 0.16 -1.65 -25.14
C TRP A 190 -0.18 -1.68 -23.64
N ARG A 191 -0.04 -0.56 -22.92
CA ARG A 191 -0.48 -0.49 -21.51
C ARG A 191 -2.00 -0.43 -21.46
N VAL A 192 -2.61 -1.09 -20.48
CA VAL A 192 -4.07 -1.03 -20.37
C VAL A 192 -4.52 0.37 -19.97
N LEU A 193 -5.69 0.76 -20.48
CA LEU A 193 -6.36 1.94 -19.96
C LEU A 193 -6.95 1.64 -18.58
N VAL A 194 -6.62 2.49 -17.63
CA VAL A 194 -7.15 2.49 -16.27
C VAL A 194 -7.55 3.91 -15.94
N GLU A 195 -8.82 4.09 -15.60
CA GLU A 195 -9.38 5.31 -15.06
C GLU A 195 -9.33 5.27 -13.52
N PRO A 196 -9.13 6.41 -12.84
CA PRO A 196 -9.23 6.47 -11.39
C PRO A 196 -10.63 6.03 -10.92
N TYR A 197 -10.68 5.30 -9.80
CA TYR A 197 -11.94 4.87 -9.20
C TYR A 197 -12.03 5.34 -7.74
N ALA A 198 -13.08 6.09 -7.42
CA ALA A 198 -13.40 6.51 -6.06
C ALA A 198 -14.34 5.48 -5.42
N GLY A 199 -13.82 4.67 -4.49
CA GLY A 199 -14.63 3.75 -3.70
C GLY A 199 -15.40 4.46 -2.59
N ASP A 200 -16.52 3.86 -2.16
CA ASP A 200 -17.27 4.30 -0.97
C ASP A 200 -16.58 3.78 0.30
N TRP A 201 -15.62 4.55 0.82
CA TRP A 201 -14.84 4.19 2.00
C TRP A 201 -15.64 4.23 3.33
N ASP A 202 -16.81 4.89 3.33
CA ASP A 202 -17.68 5.01 4.50
C ASP A 202 -18.70 3.88 4.62
N SER A 203 -18.87 3.08 3.56
CA SER A 203 -19.75 1.92 3.59
C SER A 203 -19.36 0.90 4.68
N PRO A 204 -20.34 0.23 5.33
CA PRO A 204 -20.07 -0.76 6.37
C PRO A 204 -19.14 -1.89 5.90
N HIS A 205 -18.10 -2.19 6.68
CA HIS A 205 -17.11 -3.22 6.34
C HIS A 205 -17.39 -4.61 6.93
N GLY A 206 -18.12 -4.70 8.06
CA GLY A 206 -18.55 -5.97 8.64
C GLY A 206 -17.42 -6.85 9.19
N ARG A 207 -16.31 -6.25 9.65
CA ARG A 207 -15.10 -6.99 10.08
C ARG A 207 -14.96 -7.13 11.59
N GLU A 208 -15.75 -6.37 12.33
CA GLU A 208 -15.87 -6.41 13.79
C GLU A 208 -16.20 -7.83 14.30
N VAL A 209 -17.00 -8.60 13.56
CA VAL A 209 -17.40 -9.97 13.91
C VAL A 209 -16.27 -11.01 13.78
N ILE A 210 -15.22 -10.70 13.01
CA ILE A 210 -14.06 -11.59 12.81
C ILE A 210 -13.13 -11.55 14.04
N ALA A 211 -13.06 -10.41 14.73
CA ALA A 211 -12.22 -10.26 15.93
C ALA A 211 -12.75 -11.03 17.15
N SER A 212 -14.01 -11.46 17.13
CA SER A 212 -14.68 -12.07 18.29
C SER A 212 -14.43 -13.57 18.47
N HIS A 213 -13.69 -14.22 17.56
CA HIS A 213 -13.61 -15.69 17.48
C HIS A 213 -12.23 -16.30 17.81
N HIS A 214 -11.28 -15.55 18.37
CA HIS A 214 -9.95 -16.05 18.76
C HIS A 214 -9.46 -15.49 20.09
#